data_AF-A0A743QV77-F1
#
_entry.id   AF-A0A743QV77-F1
#
_cell.length_a   1.000
_cell.length_b   1.000
_cell.length_c   1.000
_cell.angle_alpha   90.00
_cell.angle_beta   90.00
_cell.angle_gamma   90.00
#
_symmetry.space_group_name_H-M   'P 1'
#
loop_
_entity.id
_entity.type
_entity.pdbx_description
1 polymer ?
#
loop_
_entity_poly.entity_id
_entity_poly.type
_entity_poly.pdbx_seq_one_letter_code
_entity_poly.pdbx_strand_id
1 'polypeptide(L)'
;MKNNAFSQSQIQAMADILHNDSFDYQATWLRVGKLNIDRSITKSRQIGATLLFSREALLDALTTGDNQIWFAHTVEHARVALMYMNNLSTRVGVRLASNGCSVQLDSGATISLVGEESHCAALAGNVYLDEFGWFNNPLRAAKVAAAIACHKRHSLTMFTSPSDNYDAFRVWNGTFRRHR
;
A
#
# COMPACT_ATOMS: atom_id res chain seq x y z
N MET A 1 22.07 0.51 15.62
CA MET A 1 21.07 -0.55 15.83
C MET A 1 20.47 -0.89 14.49
N LYS A 2 20.49 -2.16 14.07
CA LYS A 2 19.72 -2.61 12.90
C LYS A 2 18.26 -2.70 13.33
N ASN A 3 17.44 -1.71 12.99
CA ASN A 3 16.01 -1.75 13.30
C ASN A 3 15.30 -2.53 12.19
N ASN A 4 14.36 -3.40 12.57
CA ASN A 4 13.47 -4.13 11.64
C ASN A 4 14.21 -4.94 10.57
N ALA A 5 15.13 -5.79 11.00
CA ALA A 5 15.89 -6.69 10.13
C ALA A 5 15.17 -8.02 9.91
N PHE A 6 15.26 -8.55 8.69
CA PHE A 6 14.70 -9.85 8.31
C PHE A 6 15.77 -10.71 7.61
N SER A 7 15.84 -11.99 7.94
CA SER A 7 16.62 -12.95 7.16
C SER A 7 15.90 -13.29 5.86
N GLN A 8 16.65 -13.79 4.86
CA GLN A 8 16.05 -14.26 3.61
C GLN A 8 15.02 -15.37 3.83
N SER A 9 15.25 -16.27 4.81
CA SER A 9 14.30 -17.32 5.17
C SER A 9 13.01 -16.77 5.79
N GLN A 10 13.09 -15.70 6.58
CA GLN A 10 11.91 -15.02 7.12
C GLN A 10 11.11 -14.32 6.01
N ILE A 11 11.78 -13.65 5.08
CA ILE A 11 11.13 -13.02 3.92
C ILE A 11 10.41 -14.07 3.07
N GLN A 12 11.07 -15.20 2.77
CA GLN A 12 10.45 -16.28 2.03
C GLN A 12 9.24 -16.88 2.77
N ALA A 13 9.36 -17.14 4.07
CA ALA A 13 8.25 -17.64 4.88
C ALA A 13 7.05 -16.67 4.88
N MET A 14 7.30 -15.35 4.89
CA MET A 14 6.22 -14.35 4.77
C MET A 14 5.55 -14.38 3.40
N ALA A 15 6.31 -14.59 2.32
CA ALA A 15 5.75 -14.74 0.97
C ALA A 15 4.87 -16.01 0.88
N ASP A 16 5.33 -17.13 1.45
CA ASP A 16 4.56 -18.38 1.48
C ASP A 16 3.28 -18.22 2.31
N ILE A 17 3.37 -17.55 3.46
CA ILE A 17 2.20 -17.20 4.28
C ILE A 17 1.21 -16.35 3.49
N LEU A 18 1.68 -15.31 2.79
CA LEU A 18 0.81 -14.45 2.01
C LEU A 18 0.08 -15.24 0.92
N HIS A 19 0.80 -16.11 0.21
CA HIS A 19 0.22 -16.97 -0.81
C HIS A 19 -0.84 -17.93 -0.23
N ASN A 20 -0.51 -18.62 0.86
CA ASN A 20 -1.40 -19.64 1.45
C ASN A 20 -2.62 -19.06 2.15
N ASP A 21 -2.51 -17.85 2.72
CA ASP A 21 -3.63 -17.16 3.36
C ASP A 21 -4.55 -16.46 2.34
N SER A 22 -4.12 -16.31 1.08
CA SER A 22 -4.85 -15.51 0.08
C SER A 22 -6.03 -16.26 -0.51
N PHE A 23 -7.17 -15.57 -0.63
CA PHE A 23 -8.27 -16.04 -1.47
C PHE A 23 -7.94 -15.93 -2.97
N ASP A 24 -8.61 -16.68 -3.84
CA ASP A 24 -8.33 -16.70 -5.28
C ASP A 24 -8.37 -15.31 -5.96
N TYR A 25 -9.31 -14.45 -5.55
CA TYR A 25 -9.41 -13.08 -6.07
C TYR A 25 -8.20 -12.22 -5.62
N GLN A 26 -7.70 -12.45 -4.41
CA GLN A 26 -6.51 -11.78 -3.88
C GLN A 26 -5.25 -12.27 -4.57
N ALA A 27 -5.12 -13.58 -4.80
CA ALA A 27 -4.04 -14.16 -5.58
C ALA A 27 -3.98 -13.58 -6.99
N THR A 28 -5.14 -13.31 -7.59
CA THR A 28 -5.22 -12.61 -8.88
C THR A 28 -4.68 -11.18 -8.78
N TRP A 29 -5.03 -10.42 -7.74
CA TRP A 29 -4.49 -9.07 -7.54
C TRP A 29 -2.96 -9.09 -7.37
N LEU A 30 -2.42 -10.01 -6.56
CA LEU A 30 -0.96 -10.16 -6.37
C LEU A 30 -0.26 -10.47 -7.71
N ARG A 31 -0.80 -11.41 -8.50
CA ARG A 31 -0.25 -11.75 -9.83
C ARG A 31 -0.22 -10.56 -10.76
N VAL A 32 -1.31 -9.77 -10.81
CA VAL A 32 -1.38 -8.55 -11.62
C VAL A 32 -0.39 -7.49 -11.11
N GLY A 33 -0.16 -7.41 -9.81
CA GLY A 33 0.83 -6.50 -9.21
C GLY A 33 2.26 -6.73 -9.70
N LYS A 34 2.60 -7.97 -10.07
CA LYS A 34 3.92 -8.31 -10.63
C LYS A 34 4.11 -7.94 -12.10
N LEU A 35 3.08 -7.38 -12.77
CA LEU A 35 3.17 -6.92 -14.16
C LEU A 35 3.75 -5.50 -14.31
N ASN A 36 4.13 -4.85 -13.20
CA ASN A 36 4.64 -3.47 -13.19
C ASN A 36 3.68 -2.46 -13.85
N ILE A 37 2.40 -2.55 -13.47
CA ILE A 37 1.32 -1.67 -13.94
C ILE A 37 0.62 -0.99 -12.78
N ASP A 38 -0.02 0.14 -13.06
CA ASP A 38 -0.98 0.74 -12.13
C ASP A 38 -2.22 -0.14 -12.00
N ARG A 39 -2.66 -0.39 -10.77
CA ARG A 39 -3.89 -1.14 -10.46
C ARG A 39 -4.94 -0.21 -9.90
N SER A 40 -6.15 -0.24 -10.45
CA SER A 40 -7.35 0.39 -9.88
C SER A 40 -8.39 -0.70 -9.62
N ILE A 41 -8.75 -0.91 -8.36
CA ILE A 41 -9.54 -2.07 -7.92
C ILE A 41 -10.81 -1.61 -7.22
N THR A 42 -11.96 -1.93 -7.83
CA THR A 42 -13.26 -1.85 -7.14
C THR A 42 -13.47 -3.12 -6.34
N LYS A 43 -13.81 -2.97 -5.07
CA LYS A 43 -13.94 -4.10 -4.16
C LYS A 43 -15.14 -3.96 -3.22
N SER A 44 -15.64 -5.08 -2.71
CA SER A 44 -16.63 -5.09 -1.62
C SER A 44 -15.96 -4.77 -0.27
N ARG A 45 -16.73 -4.34 0.72
CA ARG A 45 -16.20 -4.19 2.09
C ARG A 45 -15.91 -5.57 2.71
N GLN A 46 -15.02 -5.58 3.71
CA GLN A 46 -14.70 -6.77 4.51
C GLN A 46 -14.12 -7.98 3.74
N ILE A 47 -13.51 -7.76 2.56
CA ILE A 47 -12.83 -8.83 1.78
C ILE A 47 -11.30 -8.80 1.90
N GLY A 48 -10.79 -8.24 2.99
CA GLY A 48 -9.35 -8.33 3.32
C GLY A 48 -8.39 -7.55 2.42
N ALA A 49 -8.84 -6.54 1.66
CA ALA A 49 -7.97 -5.77 0.76
C ALA A 49 -6.80 -5.08 1.48
N THR A 50 -7.07 -4.36 2.59
CA THR A 50 -6.04 -3.71 3.42
C THR A 50 -5.05 -4.73 3.97
N LEU A 51 -5.53 -5.91 4.43
CA LEU A 51 -4.67 -6.99 4.91
C LEU A 51 -3.74 -7.49 3.80
N LEU A 52 -4.28 -7.76 2.61
CA LEU A 52 -3.49 -8.27 1.49
C LEU A 52 -2.41 -7.27 1.05
N PHE A 53 -2.83 -6.05 0.72
CA PHE A 53 -1.93 -5.05 0.16
C PHE A 53 -0.90 -4.53 1.16
N SER A 54 -1.22 -4.50 2.46
CA SER A 54 -0.23 -4.13 3.48
C SER A 54 0.87 -5.18 3.62
N ARG A 55 0.52 -6.46 3.47
CA ARG A 55 1.50 -7.56 3.42
C ARG A 55 2.33 -7.53 2.14
N GLU A 56 1.70 -7.28 0.99
CA GLU A 56 2.40 -7.06 -0.28
C GLU A 56 3.40 -5.92 -0.17
N ALA A 57 2.99 -4.76 0.38
CA ALA A 57 3.85 -3.61 0.61
C ALA A 57 5.07 -3.95 1.49
N LEU A 58 4.88 -4.67 2.60
CA LEU A 58 6.01 -5.08 3.45
C LEU A 58 6.99 -5.98 2.69
N LEU A 59 6.49 -6.97 1.93
CA LEU A 59 7.34 -7.86 1.13
C LEU A 59 8.07 -7.11 0.02
N ASP A 60 7.40 -6.19 -0.67
CA ASP A 60 8.04 -5.39 -1.72
C ASP A 60 9.14 -4.49 -1.10
N ALA A 61 8.90 -3.86 0.05
CA ALA A 61 9.91 -3.06 0.75
C ALA A 61 11.17 -3.87 1.13
N LEU A 62 10.96 -5.11 1.58
CA LEU A 62 12.04 -6.01 2.01
C LEU A 62 12.80 -6.60 0.82
N THR A 63 12.14 -6.83 -0.30
CA THR A 63 12.74 -7.51 -1.47
C THR A 63 13.35 -6.55 -2.49
N THR A 64 12.78 -5.36 -2.67
CA THR A 64 13.27 -4.39 -3.66
C THR A 64 14.08 -3.25 -3.05
N GLY A 65 13.90 -2.98 -1.74
CA GLY A 65 14.46 -1.80 -1.09
C GLY A 65 13.74 -0.50 -1.45
N ASP A 66 12.62 -0.56 -2.19
CA ASP A 66 11.85 0.63 -2.51
C ASP A 66 10.97 1.08 -1.33
N ASN A 67 10.79 2.38 -1.22
CA ASN A 67 9.86 2.94 -0.26
C ASN A 67 8.41 2.57 -0.61
N GLN A 68 7.59 2.40 0.43
CA GLN A 68 6.17 2.12 0.29
C GLN A 68 5.37 3.21 1.00
N ILE A 69 4.37 3.76 0.33
CA ILE A 69 3.52 4.82 0.85
C ILE A 69 2.11 4.27 0.98
N TRP A 70 1.66 4.09 2.22
CA TRP A 70 0.27 3.77 2.52
C TRP A 70 -0.51 5.06 2.71
N PHE A 71 -1.34 5.41 1.73
CA PHE A 71 -2.10 6.64 1.71
C PHE A 71 -3.58 6.35 1.93
N ALA A 72 -4.08 6.70 3.11
CA ALA A 72 -5.49 6.56 3.48
C ALA A 72 -6.11 7.93 3.76
N HIS A 73 -7.43 7.97 3.95
CA HIS A 73 -8.14 9.23 4.22
C HIS A 73 -7.72 9.87 5.55
N THR A 74 -7.32 9.08 6.55
CA THR A 74 -6.63 9.57 7.77
C THR A 74 -5.39 8.73 8.10
N VAL A 75 -4.48 9.29 8.90
CA VAL A 75 -3.28 8.56 9.38
C VAL A 75 -3.69 7.36 10.25
N GLU A 76 -4.75 7.49 11.04
CA GLU A 76 -5.31 6.42 11.87
C GLU A 76 -5.78 5.23 11.03
N HIS A 77 -6.42 5.50 9.89
CA HIS A 77 -6.78 4.44 8.95
C HIS A 77 -5.54 3.83 8.30
N ALA A 78 -4.53 4.62 7.96
CA ALA A 78 -3.26 4.09 7.46
C ALA A 78 -2.56 3.17 8.49
N ARG A 79 -2.70 3.43 9.79
CA ARG A 79 -2.15 2.56 10.86
C ARG A 79 -2.76 1.16 10.90
N VAL A 80 -3.95 0.94 10.32
CA VAL A 80 -4.51 -0.41 10.17
C VAL A 80 -3.61 -1.29 9.29
N ALA A 81 -2.98 -0.72 8.26
CA ALA A 81 -2.01 -1.44 7.45
C ALA A 81 -0.78 -1.87 8.27
N LEU A 82 -0.27 -0.98 9.12
CA LEU A 82 0.85 -1.29 10.02
C LEU A 82 0.52 -2.42 11.00
N MET A 83 -0.73 -2.50 11.48
CA MET A 83 -1.17 -3.63 12.31
C MET A 83 -1.06 -4.96 11.55
N TYR A 84 -1.53 -5.00 10.29
CA TYR A 84 -1.43 -6.22 9.48
C TYR A 84 0.00 -6.59 9.10
N MET A 85 0.86 -5.59 8.83
CA MET A 85 2.30 -5.80 8.64
C MET A 85 2.95 -6.41 9.89
N ASN A 86 2.67 -5.85 11.07
CA ASN A 86 3.17 -6.40 12.33
C ASN A 86 2.69 -7.83 12.59
N ASN A 87 1.43 -8.13 12.29
CA ASN A 87 0.89 -9.48 12.43
C ASN A 87 1.61 -10.48 11.53
N LEU A 88 1.94 -10.09 10.28
CA LEU A 88 2.73 -10.94 9.38
C LEU A 88 4.16 -11.11 9.91
N SER A 89 4.85 -10.03 10.26
CA SER A 89 6.22 -10.08 10.80
C SER A 89 6.32 -10.95 12.05
N THR A 90 5.32 -10.88 12.94
CA THR A 90 5.32 -11.65 14.19
C THR A 90 5.23 -13.16 13.93
N ARG A 91 4.58 -13.58 12.83
CA ARG A 91 4.52 -15.01 12.43
C ARG A 91 5.88 -15.58 12.04
N VAL A 92 6.86 -14.73 11.71
CA VAL A 92 8.25 -15.13 11.42
C VAL A 92 9.23 -14.70 12.52
N GLY A 93 8.70 -14.32 13.69
CA GLY A 93 9.50 -13.98 14.87
C GLY A 93 10.08 -12.57 14.87
N VAL A 94 9.58 -11.65 14.03
CA VAL A 94 10.05 -10.26 13.97
C VAL A 94 8.96 -9.30 14.46
N ARG A 95 9.32 -8.40 15.38
CA ARG A 95 8.43 -7.31 15.82
C ARG A 95 8.89 -6.00 15.21
N LEU A 96 8.03 -5.33 14.44
CA LEU A 96 8.40 -4.06 13.82
C LEU A 96 8.37 -2.93 14.86
N ALA A 97 9.45 -2.18 14.92
CA ALA A 97 9.52 -0.87 15.55
C ALA A 97 9.01 0.20 14.57
N SER A 98 8.10 1.04 15.03
CA SER A 98 7.54 2.17 14.27
C SER A 98 7.57 3.43 15.14
N ASN A 99 7.70 4.59 14.52
CA ASN A 99 7.48 5.87 15.19
C ASN A 99 6.01 6.34 15.10
N GLY A 100 5.09 5.47 14.70
CA GLY A 100 3.65 5.74 14.60
C GLY A 100 3.20 6.24 13.22
N CYS A 101 4.10 6.78 12.40
CA CYS A 101 3.80 7.25 11.03
C CYS A 101 4.74 6.66 9.97
N SER A 102 5.78 5.94 10.40
CA SER A 102 6.71 5.26 9.49
C SER A 102 7.36 4.04 10.13
N VAL A 103 7.86 3.14 9.28
CA VAL A 103 8.70 2.00 9.62
C VAL A 103 9.94 2.07 8.74
N GLN A 104 11.12 2.07 9.37
CA GLN A 104 12.41 2.00 8.69
C GLN A 104 12.88 0.55 8.69
N LEU A 105 13.23 0.00 7.54
CA LEU A 105 13.75 -1.36 7.39
C LEU A 105 15.27 -1.34 7.25
N ASP A 106 15.93 -2.44 7.60
CA ASP A 106 17.39 -2.55 7.46
C ASP A 106 17.85 -2.60 6.00
N SER A 107 16.95 -2.93 5.07
CA SER A 107 17.14 -2.81 3.62
C SER A 107 17.32 -1.37 3.14
N GLY A 108 17.05 -0.37 3.99
CA GLY A 108 17.03 1.05 3.65
C GLY A 108 15.66 1.56 3.17
N ALA A 109 14.69 0.66 2.95
CA ALA A 109 13.34 1.03 2.58
C ALA A 109 12.59 1.66 3.75
N THR A 110 11.81 2.71 3.46
CA THR A 110 10.85 3.30 4.39
C THR A 110 9.42 2.93 3.99
N ILE A 111 8.63 2.47 4.96
CA ILE A 111 7.17 2.40 4.84
C ILE A 111 6.59 3.63 5.52
N SER A 112 5.93 4.52 4.77
CA SER A 112 5.29 5.73 5.27
C SER A 112 3.78 5.57 5.34
N LEU A 113 3.18 6.00 6.46
CA LEU A 113 1.74 6.00 6.68
C LEU A 113 1.25 7.44 6.63
N VAL A 114 0.43 7.77 5.64
CA VAL A 114 -0.01 9.15 5.39
C VAL A 114 -1.53 9.25 5.28
N GLY A 115 -2.05 10.36 5.79
CA GLY A 115 -3.45 10.77 5.70
C GLY A 115 -3.64 11.91 4.70
N GLU A 116 -4.89 12.26 4.37
CA GLU A 116 -5.20 13.33 3.41
C GLU A 116 -4.54 14.69 3.75
N GLU A 117 -4.45 15.01 5.04
CA GLU A 117 -3.85 16.25 5.55
C GLU A 117 -2.31 16.21 5.61
N SER A 118 -1.68 15.09 5.24
CA SER A 118 -0.22 14.92 5.34
C SER A 118 0.54 15.67 4.24
N HIS A 119 1.65 16.32 4.61
CA HIS A 119 2.57 16.91 3.65
C HIS A 119 3.39 15.83 2.93
N CYS A 120 3.01 15.48 1.70
CA CYS A 120 3.61 14.37 0.95
C CYS A 120 4.62 14.80 -0.13
N ALA A 121 5.03 16.07 -0.19
CA ALA A 121 5.77 16.64 -1.32
C ALA A 121 7.14 15.99 -1.60
N ALA A 122 7.77 15.40 -0.58
CA ALA A 122 9.09 14.76 -0.70
C ALA A 122 9.04 13.23 -0.81
N LEU A 123 7.84 12.62 -0.80
CA LEU A 123 7.70 11.17 -0.84
C LEU A 123 7.83 10.65 -2.27
N ALA A 124 8.57 9.54 -2.43
CA ALA A 124 8.67 8.79 -3.67
C ALA A 124 8.79 7.29 -3.36
N GLY A 125 7.99 6.47 -4.03
CA GLY A 125 7.93 5.02 -3.79
C GLY A 125 6.68 4.40 -4.41
N ASN A 126 6.48 3.11 -4.15
CA ASN A 126 5.21 2.44 -4.46
C ASN A 126 4.09 3.03 -3.59
N VAL A 127 2.91 3.22 -4.17
CA VAL A 127 1.78 3.84 -3.46
C VAL A 127 0.60 2.89 -3.39
N TYR A 128 0.06 2.77 -2.19
CA TYR A 128 -1.20 2.09 -1.91
C TYR A 128 -2.22 3.14 -1.47
N LEU A 129 -3.11 3.53 -2.37
CA LEU A 129 -4.19 4.49 -2.06
C LEU A 129 -5.43 3.72 -1.60
N ASP A 130 -5.65 3.72 -0.30
CA ASP A 130 -6.64 2.91 0.42
C ASP A 130 -7.98 3.65 0.52
N GLU A 131 -9.05 3.02 0.04
CA GLU A 131 -10.43 3.51 0.18
C GLU A 131 -10.59 4.94 -0.36
N PHE A 132 -10.05 5.21 -1.55
CA PHE A 132 -10.02 6.56 -2.14
C PHE A 132 -11.40 7.22 -2.28
N GLY A 133 -12.47 6.43 -2.34
CA GLY A 133 -13.85 6.93 -2.40
C GLY A 133 -14.34 7.61 -1.12
N TRP A 134 -13.59 7.48 -0.03
CA TRP A 134 -13.91 7.99 1.31
C TRP A 134 -13.02 9.16 1.75
N PHE A 135 -12.18 9.69 0.84
CA PHE A 135 -11.46 10.93 1.06
C PHE A 135 -12.40 12.14 0.96
N ASN A 136 -12.05 13.24 1.62
CA ASN A 136 -12.74 14.52 1.47
C ASN A 136 -12.55 15.05 0.03
N ASN A 137 -11.37 14.85 -0.55
CA ASN A 137 -11.05 15.21 -1.92
C ASN A 137 -10.36 14.04 -2.67
N PRO A 138 -11.14 13.06 -3.18
CA PRO A 138 -10.61 11.90 -3.89
C PRO A 138 -9.75 12.26 -5.10
N LEU A 139 -10.13 13.32 -5.83
CA LEU A 139 -9.40 13.79 -7.01
C LEU A 139 -7.99 14.27 -6.65
N ARG A 140 -7.86 15.04 -5.56
CA ARG A 140 -6.57 15.50 -5.05
C ARG A 140 -5.73 14.33 -4.56
N ALA A 141 -6.32 13.41 -3.79
CA ALA A 141 -5.64 12.23 -3.27
C ALA A 141 -5.05 11.37 -4.41
N ALA A 142 -5.84 11.10 -5.45
CA ALA A 142 -5.40 10.35 -6.63
C ALA A 142 -4.26 11.04 -7.39
N LYS A 143 -4.29 12.38 -7.52
CA LYS A 143 -3.20 13.15 -8.13
C LYS A 143 -1.91 13.10 -7.32
N VAL A 144 -2.01 13.23 -5.99
CA VAL A 144 -0.86 13.14 -5.08
C VAL A 144 -0.27 11.72 -5.14
N ALA A 145 -1.10 10.69 -5.09
CA ALA A 145 -0.67 9.29 -5.20
C ALA A 145 0.08 9.04 -6.53
N ALA A 146 -0.46 9.50 -7.64
CA ALA A 146 0.19 9.39 -8.95
C ALA A 146 1.51 10.19 -9.04
N ALA A 147 1.61 11.33 -8.35
CA ALA A 147 2.86 12.10 -8.30
C ALA A 147 3.95 11.38 -7.49
N ILE A 148 3.62 10.79 -6.35
CA ILE A 148 4.56 10.01 -5.51
C ILE A 148 5.07 8.77 -6.28
N ALA A 149 4.19 8.11 -7.02
CA ALA A 149 4.51 6.91 -7.81
C ALA A 149 5.05 7.21 -9.23
N CYS A 150 5.42 8.45 -9.55
CA CYS A 150 5.65 8.85 -10.95
C CYS A 150 6.89 8.22 -11.63
N HIS A 151 7.84 7.66 -10.87
CA HIS A 151 9.02 7.02 -11.44
C HIS A 151 8.66 5.64 -12.02
N LYS A 152 9.25 5.28 -13.16
CA LYS A 152 8.97 4.01 -13.90
C LYS A 152 9.12 2.72 -13.08
N ARG A 153 9.91 2.75 -12.00
CA ARG A 153 10.16 1.61 -11.13
C ARG A 153 9.12 1.47 -10.01
N HIS A 154 8.32 2.51 -9.77
CA HIS A 154 7.30 2.50 -8.73
C HIS A 154 5.94 2.15 -9.33
N SER A 155 5.08 1.57 -8.51
CA SER A 155 3.72 1.20 -8.86
C SER A 155 2.68 1.99 -8.06
N LEU A 156 1.50 2.17 -8.64
CA LEU A 156 0.34 2.72 -7.95
C LEU A 156 -0.78 1.68 -7.87
N THR A 157 -1.16 1.32 -6.65
CA THR A 157 -2.31 0.46 -6.37
C THR A 157 -3.37 1.26 -5.65
N MET A 158 -4.48 1.52 -6.33
CA MET A 158 -5.65 2.22 -5.82
C MET A 158 -6.77 1.21 -5.62
N PHE A 159 -7.45 1.26 -4.49
CA PHE A 159 -8.60 0.39 -4.26
C PHE A 159 -9.67 1.08 -3.42
N THR A 160 -10.94 0.80 -3.71
CA THR A 160 -12.05 1.41 -2.98
C THR A 160 -13.30 0.53 -3.01
N SER A 161 -14.09 0.64 -1.95
CA SER A 161 -15.51 0.31 -2.02
C SER A 161 -16.29 1.41 -2.77
N PRO A 162 -17.42 1.09 -3.43
CA PRO A 162 -18.26 2.10 -4.05
C PRO A 162 -18.69 3.18 -3.04
N SER A 163 -18.64 4.44 -3.44
CA SER A 163 -19.18 5.58 -2.71
C SER A 163 -20.08 6.42 -3.61
N ASP A 164 -20.88 7.28 -3.01
CA ASP A 164 -21.75 8.26 -3.68
C ASP A 164 -21.01 9.55 -4.10
N ASN A 165 -19.70 9.61 -3.87
CA ASN A 165 -18.87 10.77 -4.19
C ASN A 165 -18.58 10.85 -5.70
N TYR A 166 -19.06 11.92 -6.34
CA TYR A 166 -18.86 12.13 -7.79
C TYR A 166 -17.39 12.28 -8.21
N ASP A 167 -16.55 12.90 -7.37
CA ASP A 167 -15.11 12.99 -7.67
C ASP A 167 -14.42 11.62 -7.57
N ALA A 168 -14.87 10.75 -6.65
CA ALA A 168 -14.41 9.37 -6.61
C ALA A 168 -14.80 8.59 -7.88
N PHE A 169 -16.02 8.80 -8.39
CA PHE A 169 -16.45 8.23 -9.67
C PHE A 169 -15.57 8.71 -10.83
N ARG A 170 -15.18 10.00 -10.85
CA ARG A 170 -14.25 10.55 -11.85
C ARG A 170 -12.83 9.99 -11.74
N VAL A 171 -12.40 9.65 -10.54
CA VAL A 171 -11.15 8.91 -10.34
C VAL A 171 -11.27 7.50 -10.90
N TRP A 172 -12.33 6.79 -10.54
CA TRP A 172 -12.59 5.42 -10.98
C TRP A 172 -12.72 5.26 -12.49
N ASN A 173 -13.47 6.15 -13.16
CA ASN A 173 -13.70 6.10 -14.60
C ASN A 173 -12.51 6.61 -15.44
N GLY A 174 -11.40 7.01 -14.79
CA GLY A 174 -10.18 7.47 -15.44
C GLY A 174 -10.19 8.90 -15.96
N THR A 175 -11.31 9.63 -15.87
CA THR A 175 -11.43 11.02 -16.39
C THR A 175 -10.57 12.04 -15.65
N PHE A 176 -9.97 11.66 -14.52
CA PHE A 176 -9.03 12.51 -13.79
C PHE A 176 -7.63 12.59 -14.40
N ARG A 177 -7.21 11.57 -15.17
CA ARG A 177 -5.90 11.55 -15.83
C ARG A 177 -6.05 12.31 -17.15
N ARG A 178 -5.22 13.35 -17.39
CA ARG A 178 -5.09 13.89 -18.74
C ARG A 178 -4.46 12.79 -19.60
N HIS A 179 -5.13 12.38 -20.68
CA HIS A 179 -4.52 11.53 -21.70
C HIS A 179 -3.24 12.22 -22.16
N ARG A 180 -2.11 11.52 -22.02
CA ARG A 180 -0.84 11.93 -22.61
C ARG A 180 -0.84 11.55 -24.08
#